data_AF-A0A1Y3AT98-F1
#
_entry.id   AF-A0A1Y3AT98-F1
#
_cell.length_a   1.000
_cell.length_b   1.000
_cell.length_c   1.000
_cell.angle_alpha   90.00
_cell.angle_beta   90.00
_cell.angle_gamma   90.00
#
_symmetry.space_group_name_H-M   'P 1'
#
loop_
_entity.id
_entity.type
_entity.pdbx_description
1 polymer ?
#
loop_
_entity_poly.entity_id
_entity_poly.type
_entity_poly.pdbx_seq_one_letter_code
_entity_poly.pdbx_strand_id
1 'polypeptide(L)'
;VIAAVLPGFWCACKTIEELDQCAYEISFLANRNIKVPTNDGEVVGMCDNAKKGLKCLADHARECAKGALKSITIKVMNDLENHLHSRCDNSAERAEFLKHVGCFTDSSKADPIRLCADKHMVMMEKVSSYPKPLRLGGACCSSHALRECAINHITNLCSGESGDYFNDMISDIAEENIELVCKEYSSLDK
;
A
#
# COMPACT_ATOMS: atom_id res chain seq x y z
N VAL A 1 -19.02 -46.42 20.85
CA VAL A 1 -17.84 -45.59 21.20
C VAL A 1 -17.74 -44.50 20.15
N ILE A 2 -18.60 -43.48 20.28
CA ILE A 2 -18.26 -42.09 20.64
C ILE A 2 -17.44 -41.40 19.54
N ALA A 3 -18.15 -40.54 18.84
CA ALA A 3 -17.62 -39.46 18.01
C ALA A 3 -16.65 -38.59 18.81
N ALA A 4 -15.44 -38.38 18.28
CA ALA A 4 -14.55 -37.28 18.66
C ALA A 4 -13.40 -37.16 17.64
N VAL A 5 -13.59 -36.33 16.60
CA VAL A 5 -12.52 -35.46 16.11
C VAL A 5 -13.15 -34.09 15.88
N LEU A 6 -12.76 -33.16 16.74
CA LEU A 6 -13.20 -31.77 16.79
C LEU A 6 -12.82 -31.01 15.50
N PRO A 7 -13.53 -29.91 15.20
CA PRO A 7 -13.42 -29.20 13.92
C PRO A 7 -12.11 -28.44 13.87
N GLY A 8 -11.13 -28.99 13.16
CA GLY A 8 -9.99 -28.22 12.70
C GLY A 8 -10.49 -27.21 11.68
N PHE A 9 -10.58 -25.94 12.07
CA PHE A 9 -10.66 -24.79 11.17
C PHE A 9 -9.59 -24.96 10.08
N TRP A 10 -9.98 -25.48 8.93
CA TRP A 10 -9.21 -25.29 7.72
C TRP A 10 -9.41 -23.82 7.38
N CYS A 11 -8.47 -22.95 7.77
CA CYS A 11 -8.31 -21.71 7.03
C CYS A 11 -7.91 -22.13 5.62
N ALA A 12 -8.90 -22.28 4.74
CA ALA A 12 -8.65 -22.50 3.33
C ALA A 12 -7.90 -21.28 2.81
N CYS A 13 -6.84 -21.52 2.06
CA CYS A 13 -6.09 -20.45 1.40
C CYS A 13 -7.04 -19.56 0.61
N LYS A 14 -6.97 -18.26 0.87
CA LYS A 14 -7.74 -17.26 0.14
C LYS A 14 -7.52 -17.35 -1.36
N THR A 15 -8.59 -17.15 -2.14
CA THR A 15 -8.49 -16.99 -3.60
C THR A 15 -7.82 -15.65 -3.95
N ILE A 16 -7.45 -15.47 -5.22
CA ILE A 16 -6.87 -14.19 -5.67
C ILE A 16 -7.90 -13.06 -5.50
N GLU A 17 -9.18 -13.30 -5.78
CA GLU A 17 -10.23 -12.31 -5.60
C GLU A 17 -10.37 -11.87 -4.12
N GLU A 18 -10.23 -12.81 -3.19
CA GLU A 18 -10.25 -12.50 -1.75
C GLU A 18 -9.00 -11.72 -1.30
N LEU A 19 -7.84 -12.02 -1.90
CA LEU A 19 -6.60 -11.28 -1.64
C LEU A 19 -6.65 -9.87 -2.23
N ASP A 20 -7.21 -9.73 -3.44
CA ASP A 20 -7.45 -8.44 -4.07
C ASP A 20 -8.37 -7.59 -3.21
N GLN A 21 -9.42 -8.16 -2.63
CA GLN A 21 -10.26 -7.43 -1.68
C GLN A 21 -9.45 -6.96 -0.46
N CYS A 22 -8.60 -7.81 0.11
CA CYS A 22 -7.75 -7.41 1.24
C CYS A 22 -6.78 -6.27 0.88
N ALA A 23 -6.19 -6.30 -0.32
CA ALA A 23 -5.35 -5.22 -0.83
C ALA A 23 -6.16 -3.94 -1.12
N TYR A 24 -7.39 -4.08 -1.61
CA TYR A 24 -8.28 -2.98 -1.94
C TYR A 24 -8.69 -2.15 -0.71
N GLU A 25 -8.83 -2.79 0.47
CA GLU A 25 -9.08 -2.09 1.74
C GLU A 25 -7.90 -1.21 2.20
N ILE A 26 -6.67 -1.51 1.77
CA ILE A 26 -5.46 -0.75 2.14
C ILE A 26 -5.22 0.41 1.16
N SER A 27 -5.60 0.24 -0.12
CA SER A 27 -5.17 1.12 -1.19
C SER A 27 -6.05 2.37 -1.34
N PHE A 28 -5.83 3.36 -0.49
CA PHE A 28 -6.59 4.63 -0.51
C PHE A 28 -6.60 5.34 -1.88
N LEU A 29 -5.50 5.28 -2.65
CA LEU A 29 -5.41 5.91 -3.97
C LEU A 29 -6.11 5.10 -5.06
N ALA A 30 -6.11 3.76 -5.00
CA ALA A 30 -6.76 2.92 -6.01
C ALA A 30 -8.25 2.67 -5.69
N ASN A 31 -8.61 2.62 -4.41
CA ASN A 31 -9.96 2.36 -3.97
C ASN A 31 -10.78 3.65 -3.88
N ARG A 32 -11.50 3.93 -4.97
CA ARG A 32 -12.40 5.09 -5.11
C ARG A 32 -13.63 5.03 -4.18
N ASN A 33 -13.90 3.88 -3.56
CA ASN A 33 -14.97 3.73 -2.56
C ASN A 33 -14.53 4.14 -1.15
N ILE A 34 -13.21 4.22 -0.88
CA ILE A 34 -12.72 4.79 0.38
C ILE A 34 -12.94 6.30 0.32
N LYS A 35 -13.83 6.78 1.17
CA LYS A 35 -14.07 8.21 1.34
C LYS A 35 -12.84 8.86 1.95
N VAL A 36 -12.52 10.06 1.47
CA VAL A 36 -11.52 10.91 2.10
C VAL A 36 -12.03 11.26 3.50
N PRO A 37 -11.28 10.95 4.57
CA PRO A 37 -11.73 11.25 5.92
C PRO A 37 -11.80 12.76 6.13
N THR A 38 -12.83 13.20 6.85
CA THR A 38 -13.13 14.61 7.13
C THR A 38 -13.06 14.93 8.63
N ASN A 39 -12.89 13.91 9.46
CA ASN A 39 -12.76 14.02 10.91
C ASN A 39 -11.91 12.87 11.48
N ASP A 40 -11.47 13.00 12.74
CA ASP A 40 -10.60 12.02 13.41
C ASP A 40 -11.22 10.62 13.47
N GLY A 41 -12.53 10.53 13.71
CA GLY A 41 -13.24 9.24 13.77
C GLY A 41 -13.21 8.49 12.44
N GLU A 42 -13.31 9.21 11.33
CA GLU A 42 -13.16 8.63 9.99
C GLU A 42 -11.71 8.20 9.69
N VAL A 43 -10.72 8.92 10.21
CA VAL A 43 -9.31 8.48 10.13
C VAL A 43 -9.12 7.18 10.90
N VAL A 44 -9.67 7.06 12.11
CA VAL A 44 -9.62 5.81 12.90
C VAL A 44 -10.27 4.66 12.13
N GLY A 45 -11.44 4.86 11.53
CA GLY A 45 -12.10 3.85 10.71
C GLY A 45 -11.27 3.41 9.50
N MET A 46 -10.63 4.36 8.80
CA MET A 46 -9.71 4.07 7.70
C MET A 46 -8.50 3.26 8.18
N CYS A 47 -7.91 3.64 9.31
CA CYS A 47 -6.80 2.92 9.94
C CYS A 47 -7.18 1.47 10.29
N ASP A 48 -8.35 1.25 10.89
CA ASP A 48 -8.83 -0.08 11.26
C ASP A 48 -9.02 -0.98 10.03
N ASN A 49 -9.52 -0.42 8.91
CA ASN A 49 -9.67 -1.16 7.67
C ASN A 49 -8.32 -1.53 7.05
N ALA A 50 -7.37 -0.59 7.03
CA ALA A 50 -6.02 -0.86 6.55
C ALA A 50 -5.30 -1.93 7.42
N LYS A 51 -5.42 -1.88 8.76
CA LYS A 51 -4.89 -2.91 9.68
C LYS A 51 -5.51 -4.28 9.37
N LYS A 52 -6.83 -4.35 9.17
CA LYS A 52 -7.52 -5.61 8.80
C LYS A 52 -7.03 -6.17 7.45
N GLY A 53 -6.87 -5.31 6.45
CA GLY A 53 -6.36 -5.70 5.13
C GLY A 53 -4.93 -6.26 5.20
N LEU A 54 -4.03 -5.57 5.90
CA LEU A 54 -2.64 -6.00 6.09
C LEU A 54 -2.58 -7.35 6.83
N LYS A 55 -3.37 -7.48 7.90
CA LYS A 55 -3.48 -8.74 8.64
C LYS A 55 -3.99 -9.87 7.75
N CYS A 56 -5.00 -9.63 6.91
CA CYS A 56 -5.51 -10.62 5.97
C CYS A 56 -4.42 -11.15 5.03
N LEU A 57 -3.63 -10.26 4.43
CA LEU A 57 -2.52 -10.62 3.54
C LEU A 57 -1.43 -11.39 4.29
N ALA A 58 -1.08 -10.96 5.51
CA ALA A 58 -0.11 -11.62 6.36
C ALA A 58 -0.55 -13.03 6.78
N ASP A 59 -1.82 -13.21 7.16
CA ASP A 59 -2.38 -14.51 7.54
C ASP A 59 -2.37 -15.48 6.36
N HIS A 60 -2.80 -15.04 5.17
CA HIS A 60 -2.68 -15.86 3.96
C HIS A 60 -1.23 -16.26 3.69
N ALA A 61 -0.28 -15.33 3.79
CA ALA A 61 1.14 -15.65 3.60
C ALA A 61 1.65 -16.67 4.64
N ARG A 62 1.21 -16.58 5.90
CA ARG A 62 1.57 -17.54 6.97
C ARG A 62 1.09 -18.94 6.67
N GLU A 63 -0.13 -19.07 6.15
CA GLU A 63 -0.80 -20.36 5.95
C GLU A 63 -0.46 -20.99 4.59
N CYS A 64 -0.29 -20.18 3.54
CA CYS A 64 -0.38 -20.65 2.15
C CYS A 64 0.87 -20.39 1.32
N ALA A 65 1.65 -19.34 1.62
CA ALA A 65 2.90 -19.09 0.92
C ALA A 65 4.01 -20.03 1.41
N LYS A 66 5.04 -20.23 0.58
CA LYS A 66 6.18 -21.11 0.89
C LYS A 66 7.51 -20.41 0.64
N GLY A 67 8.55 -20.85 1.35
CA GLY A 67 9.92 -20.40 1.15
C GLY A 67 10.10 -18.89 1.36
N ALA A 68 10.95 -18.27 0.53
CA ALA A 68 11.28 -16.85 0.63
C ALA A 68 10.05 -15.94 0.47
N LEU A 69 9.09 -16.30 -0.38
CA LEU A 69 7.88 -15.51 -0.59
C LEU A 69 7.08 -15.35 0.71
N LYS A 70 6.94 -16.43 1.49
CA LYS A 70 6.28 -16.37 2.81
C LYS A 70 6.96 -15.36 3.74
N SER A 71 8.27 -15.47 3.92
CA SER A 71 9.02 -14.60 4.82
C SER A 71 9.01 -13.14 4.38
N ILE A 72 9.17 -12.89 3.08
CA ILE A 72 9.15 -11.53 2.50
C ILE A 72 7.77 -10.92 2.66
N THR A 73 6.69 -11.62 2.28
CA THR A 73 5.34 -11.08 2.42
C THR A 73 4.98 -10.79 3.87
N ILE A 74 5.29 -11.71 4.81
CA ILE A 74 5.03 -11.46 6.24
C ILE A 74 5.80 -10.24 6.74
N LYS A 75 7.09 -10.11 6.39
CA LYS A 75 7.89 -8.95 6.78
C LYS A 75 7.26 -7.66 6.26
N VAL A 76 7.01 -7.57 4.95
CA VAL A 76 6.45 -6.36 4.33
C VAL A 76 5.11 -5.98 4.94
N MET A 77 4.21 -6.94 5.19
CA MET A 77 2.92 -6.63 5.82
C MET A 77 3.06 -6.13 7.26
N ASN A 78 3.97 -6.73 8.05
CA ASN A 78 4.23 -6.27 9.41
C ASN A 78 4.88 -4.88 9.44
N ASP A 79 5.81 -4.60 8.54
CA ASP A 79 6.46 -3.28 8.45
C ASP A 79 5.42 -2.21 8.10
N LEU A 80 4.56 -2.47 7.11
CA LEU A 80 3.43 -1.59 6.78
C LEU A 80 2.48 -1.39 7.96
N GLU A 81 2.21 -2.43 8.74
CA GLU A 81 1.39 -2.32 9.95
C GLU A 81 2.06 -1.44 11.02
N ASN A 82 3.39 -1.55 11.21
CA ASN A 82 4.14 -0.69 12.11
C ASN A 82 4.12 0.78 11.68
N HIS A 83 4.28 1.06 10.38
CA HIS A 83 4.13 2.41 9.81
C HIS A 83 2.70 2.93 9.93
N LEU A 84 1.71 2.04 9.90
CA LEU A 84 0.32 2.42 10.13
C LEU A 84 0.11 2.77 11.61
N HIS A 85 0.74 2.07 12.55
CA HIS A 85 0.66 2.39 13.98
C HIS A 85 1.20 3.80 14.30
N SER A 86 2.33 4.22 13.71
CA SER A 86 2.88 5.56 13.95
C SER A 86 1.89 6.66 13.57
N ARG A 87 1.17 6.49 12.45
CA ARG A 87 0.15 7.44 11.98
C ARG A 87 -1.19 7.35 12.71
N CYS A 88 -1.62 6.13 13.02
CA CYS A 88 -3.00 5.86 13.44
C CYS A 88 -3.21 5.88 14.94
N ASP A 89 -2.20 5.53 15.74
CA ASP A 89 -2.40 5.39 17.18
C ASP A 89 -2.28 6.74 17.91
N ASN A 90 -1.55 7.69 17.33
CA ASN A 90 -1.36 9.03 17.87
C ASN A 90 -2.37 10.03 17.29
N SER A 91 -3.10 10.75 18.14
CA SER A 91 -4.10 11.74 17.70
C SER A 91 -3.50 12.95 16.97
N ALA A 92 -2.27 13.36 17.31
CA ALA A 92 -1.58 14.45 16.61
C ALA A 92 -1.20 14.02 15.17
N GLU A 93 -0.71 12.79 15.01
CA GLU A 93 -0.38 12.23 13.69
C GLU A 93 -1.63 12.04 12.83
N ARG A 94 -2.74 11.58 13.42
CA ARG A 94 -4.04 11.53 12.73
C ARG A 94 -4.53 12.91 12.31
N ALA A 95 -4.35 13.93 13.17
CA ALA A 95 -4.72 15.30 12.85
C ALA A 95 -3.88 15.87 11.70
N GLU A 96 -2.56 15.61 11.69
CA GLU A 96 -1.68 16.03 10.61
C GLU A 96 -2.03 15.32 9.30
N PHE A 97 -2.29 14.00 9.35
CA PHE A 97 -2.79 13.26 8.20
C PHE A 97 -4.11 13.85 7.67
N LEU A 98 -5.06 14.16 8.57
CA LEU A 98 -6.36 14.71 8.21
C LEU A 98 -6.23 16.07 7.51
N LYS A 99 -5.33 16.93 7.98
CA LYS A 99 -5.02 18.22 7.37
C LYS A 99 -4.58 18.07 5.92
N HIS A 100 -3.67 17.13 5.64
CA HIS A 100 -3.13 16.94 4.29
C HIS A 100 -4.09 16.20 3.35
N VAL A 101 -4.73 15.13 3.83
CA VAL A 101 -5.62 14.32 3.01
C VAL A 101 -6.91 15.06 2.64
N GLY A 102 -7.31 16.09 3.40
CA GLY A 102 -8.46 16.92 3.11
C GLY A 102 -8.44 17.56 1.72
N CYS A 103 -7.26 17.78 1.13
CA CYS A 103 -7.14 18.22 -0.26
C CYS A 103 -7.84 17.31 -1.27
N PHE A 104 -7.90 15.99 -0.99
CA PHE A 104 -8.42 15.00 -1.93
C PHE A 104 -9.95 14.94 -1.93
N THR A 105 -10.61 15.74 -1.08
CA THR A 105 -12.08 15.89 -1.12
C THR A 105 -12.56 16.50 -2.44
N ASP A 106 -11.72 17.30 -3.10
CA ASP A 106 -11.93 17.80 -4.46
C ASP A 106 -11.45 16.75 -5.49
N SER A 107 -12.39 16.18 -6.23
CA SER A 107 -12.07 15.15 -7.23
C SER A 107 -11.17 15.68 -8.34
N SER A 108 -11.24 16.98 -8.68
CA SER A 108 -10.35 17.57 -9.69
C SER A 108 -8.88 17.55 -9.28
N LYS A 109 -8.60 17.47 -7.97
CA LYS A 109 -7.26 17.33 -7.39
C LYS A 109 -6.89 15.88 -7.15
N ALA A 110 -7.83 15.08 -6.63
CA ALA A 110 -7.59 13.68 -6.31
C ALA A 110 -7.41 12.81 -7.56
N ASP A 111 -8.20 13.02 -8.61
CA ASP A 111 -8.22 12.14 -9.77
C ASP A 111 -6.87 12.07 -10.52
N PRO A 112 -6.13 13.19 -10.74
CA PRO A 112 -4.76 13.12 -11.28
C PRO A 112 -3.81 12.28 -10.41
N ILE A 113 -3.92 12.36 -9.08
CA ILE A 113 -3.10 11.59 -8.15
C ILE A 113 -3.48 10.11 -8.22
N ARG A 114 -4.78 9.78 -8.22
CA ARG A 114 -5.28 8.41 -8.37
C ARG A 114 -4.86 7.78 -9.69
N LEU A 115 -4.83 8.56 -10.77
CA LEU A 115 -4.36 8.10 -12.07
C LEU A 115 -2.89 7.63 -12.05
N CYS A 116 -2.06 8.19 -11.17
CA CYS A 116 -0.69 7.68 -10.97
C CYS A 116 -0.70 6.23 -10.45
N ALA A 117 -1.58 5.92 -9.49
CA ALA A 117 -1.76 4.57 -8.96
C ALA A 117 -2.30 3.61 -10.03
N ASP A 118 -3.29 4.03 -10.81
CA ASP A 118 -3.84 3.23 -11.92
C ASP A 118 -2.75 2.89 -12.95
N LYS A 119 -1.94 3.89 -13.35
CA LYS A 119 -0.80 3.69 -14.26
C LYS A 119 0.23 2.73 -13.66
N HIS A 120 0.51 2.82 -12.37
CA HIS A 120 1.42 1.92 -11.69
C HIS A 120 0.94 0.46 -11.76
N MET A 121 -0.34 0.21 -11.50
CA MET A 121 -0.91 -1.14 -11.58
C MET A 121 -0.78 -1.72 -13.00
N VAL A 122 -1.11 -0.93 -14.03
CA VAL A 122 -0.95 -1.34 -15.44
C VAL A 122 0.51 -1.62 -15.79
N MET A 123 1.44 -0.77 -15.32
CA MET A 123 2.87 -0.98 -15.52
C MET A 123 3.37 -2.25 -14.83
N MET A 124 2.94 -2.52 -13.60
CA MET A 124 3.33 -3.72 -12.84
C MET A 124 2.80 -5.00 -13.50
N GLU A 125 1.57 -4.99 -14.01
CA GLU A 125 1.04 -6.09 -14.82
C GLU A 125 1.92 -6.31 -16.06
N LYS A 126 2.31 -5.24 -16.75
CA LYS A 126 3.20 -5.34 -17.92
C LYS A 126 4.57 -5.90 -17.57
N VAL A 127 5.17 -5.45 -16.45
CA VAL A 127 6.47 -5.92 -15.95
C VAL A 127 6.47 -7.43 -15.70
N SER A 128 5.35 -7.99 -15.25
CA SER A 128 5.22 -9.45 -15.05
C SER A 128 5.45 -10.27 -16.33
N SER A 129 5.17 -9.67 -17.50
CA SER A 129 5.37 -10.28 -18.83
C SER A 129 6.80 -10.13 -19.38
N TYR A 130 7.66 -9.31 -18.76
CA TYR A 130 9.03 -9.10 -19.25
C TYR A 130 9.93 -10.32 -19.01
N PRO A 131 11.04 -10.43 -19.78
CA PRO A 131 12.13 -11.36 -19.47
C PRO A 131 12.61 -11.17 -18.02
N LYS A 132 12.91 -12.28 -17.32
CA LYS A 132 13.28 -12.27 -15.88
C LYS A 132 14.29 -11.18 -15.49
N PRO A 133 15.39 -10.94 -16.24
CA PRO A 133 16.38 -9.91 -15.87
C PRO A 133 15.81 -8.49 -15.81
N LEU A 134 14.76 -8.20 -16.58
CA LEU A 134 14.15 -6.88 -16.69
C LEU A 134 13.02 -6.66 -15.68
N ARG A 135 12.58 -7.71 -14.98
CA ARG A 135 11.41 -7.61 -14.08
C ARG A 135 11.71 -6.73 -12.88
N LEU A 136 12.89 -6.87 -12.28
CA LEU A 136 13.27 -6.10 -11.10
C LEU A 136 13.42 -4.61 -11.43
N GLY A 137 14.23 -4.30 -12.45
CA GLY A 137 14.40 -2.91 -12.91
C GLY A 137 13.09 -2.28 -13.37
N GLY A 138 12.23 -3.03 -14.06
CA GLY A 138 10.90 -2.58 -14.45
C GLY A 138 9.98 -2.26 -13.26
N ALA A 139 9.97 -3.12 -12.23
CA ALA A 139 9.21 -2.88 -11.01
C ALA A 139 9.72 -1.65 -10.23
N CYS A 140 11.04 -1.48 -10.15
CA CYS A 140 11.66 -0.31 -9.54
C CYS A 140 11.31 0.99 -10.30
N CYS A 141 11.46 0.99 -11.62
CA CYS A 141 11.10 2.13 -12.46
C CYS A 141 9.61 2.50 -12.32
N SER A 142 8.72 1.51 -12.30
CA SER A 142 7.28 1.73 -12.13
C SER A 142 6.96 2.33 -10.75
N SER A 143 7.68 1.93 -9.71
CA SER A 143 7.49 2.45 -8.34
C SER A 143 8.03 3.87 -8.19
N HIS A 144 9.17 4.19 -8.80
CA HIS A 144 9.69 5.56 -8.87
C HIS A 144 8.74 6.47 -9.64
N ALA A 145 8.23 6.03 -10.80
CA ALA A 145 7.27 6.80 -11.58
C ALA A 145 5.96 7.07 -10.82
N LEU A 146 5.49 6.11 -10.01
CA LEU A 146 4.35 6.31 -9.11
C LEU A 146 4.62 7.43 -8.10
N ARG A 147 5.72 7.34 -7.36
CA ARG A 147 6.09 8.33 -6.34
C ARG A 147 6.21 9.72 -6.96
N GLU A 148 6.98 9.85 -8.03
CA GLU A 148 7.19 11.13 -8.71
C GLU A 148 5.87 11.73 -9.21
N CYS A 149 5.04 10.94 -9.90
CA CYS A 149 3.73 11.38 -10.40
C CYS A 149 2.82 11.85 -9.25
N ALA A 150 2.70 11.04 -8.20
CA ALA A 150 1.81 11.34 -7.08
C ALA A 150 2.27 12.59 -6.31
N ILE A 151 3.55 12.66 -5.92
CA ILE A 151 4.10 13.79 -5.18
C ILE A 151 4.05 15.07 -6.01
N ASN A 152 4.40 15.04 -7.31
CA ASN A 152 4.29 16.21 -8.18
C ASN A 152 2.84 16.72 -8.26
N HIS A 153 1.84 15.85 -8.38
CA HIS A 153 0.45 16.28 -8.38
C HIS A 153 0.00 16.82 -7.02
N ILE A 154 0.38 16.18 -5.92
CA ILE A 154 0.07 16.67 -4.56
C ILE A 154 0.68 18.05 -4.33
N THR A 155 1.97 18.23 -4.62
CA THR A 155 2.68 19.50 -4.46
C THR A 155 2.01 20.63 -5.24
N ASN A 156 1.62 20.37 -6.49
CA ASN A 156 1.09 21.40 -7.39
C ASN A 156 -0.40 21.67 -7.21
N LEU A 157 -1.21 20.66 -6.86
CA LEU A 157 -2.69 20.79 -6.77
C LEU A 157 -3.18 21.03 -5.33
N CYS A 158 -2.42 20.57 -4.34
CA CYS A 158 -2.71 20.76 -2.92
C CYS A 158 -1.85 21.89 -2.35
N SER A 159 -0.58 21.60 -2.06
CA SER A 159 0.41 22.53 -1.52
C SER A 159 1.78 21.84 -1.44
N GLY A 160 2.86 22.63 -1.40
CA GLY A 160 4.21 22.12 -1.13
C GLY A 160 4.28 21.35 0.19
N GLU A 161 3.67 21.87 1.26
CA GLU A 161 3.62 21.23 2.57
C GLU A 161 2.96 19.84 2.52
N SER A 162 1.87 19.67 1.75
CA SER A 162 1.26 18.36 1.57
C SER A 162 2.12 17.43 0.72
N GLY A 163 2.82 17.97 -0.27
CA GLY A 163 3.80 17.23 -1.06
C GLY A 163 4.91 16.67 -0.19
N ASP A 164 5.50 17.50 0.67
CA ASP A 164 6.55 17.13 1.60
C ASP A 164 6.05 16.06 2.58
N TYR A 165 4.89 16.28 3.21
CA TYR A 165 4.28 15.32 4.14
C TYR A 165 4.10 13.93 3.51
N PHE A 166 3.49 13.85 2.32
CA PHE A 166 3.28 12.56 1.65
C PHE A 166 4.58 11.97 1.10
N ASN A 167 5.58 12.78 0.75
CA ASN A 167 6.88 12.30 0.31
C ASN A 167 7.65 11.66 1.47
N ASP A 168 7.66 12.28 2.64
CA ASP A 168 8.28 11.75 3.85
C ASP A 168 7.59 10.44 4.25
N MET A 169 6.25 10.44 4.25
CA MET A 169 5.44 9.25 4.49
C MET A 169 5.77 8.08 3.55
N ILE A 170 6.03 8.35 2.26
CA ILE A 170 6.44 7.31 1.30
C ILE A 170 7.89 6.87 1.55
N SER A 171 8.79 7.81 1.87
CA SER A 171 10.19 7.49 2.20
C SER A 171 10.27 6.54 3.37
N ASP A 172 9.56 6.81 4.47
CA ASP A 172 9.58 5.97 5.68
C ASP A 172 9.17 4.53 5.36
N ILE A 173 8.16 4.34 4.51
CA ILE A 173 7.69 3.02 4.08
C ILE A 173 8.68 2.35 3.10
N ALA A 174 9.28 3.14 2.20
CA ALA A 174 10.10 2.64 1.10
C ALA A 174 11.56 2.38 1.49
N GLU A 175 12.14 3.15 2.41
CA GLU A 175 13.52 3.01 2.89
C GLU A 175 13.79 1.60 3.42
N GLU A 176 12.80 0.99 4.08
CA GLU A 176 12.92 -0.33 4.69
C GLU A 176 12.78 -1.50 3.71
N ASN A 177 12.25 -1.27 2.49
CA ASN A 177 11.83 -2.37 1.60
C ASN A 177 12.16 -2.17 0.11
N ILE A 178 11.94 -0.98 -0.45
CA ILE A 178 12.03 -0.72 -1.91
C ILE A 178 13.32 0.01 -2.26
N GLU A 179 13.72 1.04 -1.50
CA GLU A 179 14.92 1.82 -1.85
C GLU A 179 16.20 0.98 -1.73
N LEU A 180 16.29 0.07 -0.77
CA LEU A 180 17.39 -0.89 -0.67
C LEU A 180 17.59 -1.73 -1.94
N VAL A 181 16.50 -2.07 -2.63
CA VAL A 181 16.55 -2.91 -3.85
C VAL A 181 16.60 -2.06 -5.11
N CYS A 182 15.94 -0.91 -5.12
CA CYS A 182 15.75 -0.07 -6.29
C CYS A 182 16.78 1.05 -6.45
N LYS A 183 17.58 1.36 -5.42
CA LYS A 183 18.66 2.36 -5.49
C LYS A 183 19.68 2.07 -6.60
N GLU A 184 19.88 0.79 -6.96
CA GLU A 184 20.76 0.41 -8.07
C GLU A 184 20.08 0.52 -9.46
N TYR A 185 18.74 0.60 -9.50
CA TYR A 185 17.90 0.60 -10.70
C TYR A 185 17.12 1.91 -10.91
N SER A 186 17.60 3.02 -10.34
CA SER A 186 16.94 4.32 -10.40
C SER A 186 17.01 5.01 -11.78
N SER A 187 17.65 4.40 -12.77
CA SER A 187 17.62 4.86 -14.17
C SER A 187 17.44 3.70 -15.15
N LEU A 188 16.75 3.97 -16.26
CA LEU A 188 16.55 3.04 -17.38
C LEU A 188 17.86 2.75 -18.16
N ASP A 189 18.96 3.39 -17.77
CA ASP A 189 20.28 3.28 -18.42
C ASP A 189 21.17 2.21 -17.78
N LYS A 190 20.67 1.47 -16.77
CA LYS A 190 21.41 0.41 -16.06
C LYS A 190 20.71 -0.95 -16.12
#